data_AF-A0A8S9QZR5-F1
#
_entry.id   AF-A0A8S9QZR5-F1
#
_cell.length_a   1.000
_cell.length_b   1.000
_cell.length_c   1.000
_cell.angle_alpha   90.00
_cell.angle_beta   90.00
_cell.angle_gamma   90.00
#
_symmetry.space_group_name_H-M   'P 1'
#
loop_
_entity.id
_entity.type
_entity.pdbx_description
1 polymer ?
#
loop_
_entity_poly.entity_id
_entity_poly.type
_entity_poly.pdbx_seq_one_letter_code
_entity_poly.pdbx_strand_id
1 'polypeptide(L)'
;MENGGNKMHRKRTMTMDWAGLGDFEDDDDRFFETHDPKAAGIKQIVLVGSMGGTNINNPLNSIGNANILVWKRKAEQYLADSGIPYTIIRAGGLQDKEGGIRELIVGKDDEILETEMRTIARADVAEVCVQALQLEEAKYKALDLASKPEGTGTPTKDFKALFTQVTARF
;
A
#
# COMPACT_ATOMS: atom_id res chain seq x y z
N MET A 1 -37.01 -2.41 -21.26
CA MET A 1 -36.59 -3.23 -20.11
C MET A 1 -35.12 -2.93 -19.90
N GLU A 2 -34.84 -2.08 -18.94
CA GLU A 2 -33.53 -1.46 -18.73
C GLU A 2 -32.73 -2.35 -17.78
N ASN A 3 -31.54 -2.79 -18.21
CA ASN A 3 -30.70 -3.72 -17.48
C ASN A 3 -30.01 -2.98 -16.32
N GLY A 4 -30.45 -3.26 -15.10
CA GLY A 4 -29.88 -2.70 -13.87
C GLY A 4 -28.44 -3.14 -13.68
N GLY A 5 -27.51 -2.23 -13.97
CA GLY A 5 -26.10 -2.35 -13.58
C GLY A 5 -26.01 -2.56 -12.06
N ASN A 6 -25.36 -3.65 -11.67
CA ASN A 6 -25.22 -4.05 -10.28
C ASN A 6 -24.25 -3.10 -9.57
N LYS A 7 -24.75 -1.96 -9.05
CA LYS A 7 -23.96 -1.04 -8.24
C LYS A 7 -23.47 -1.79 -6.99
N MET A 8 -22.15 -1.94 -6.87
CA MET A 8 -21.50 -2.49 -5.69
C MET A 8 -21.96 -1.70 -4.44
N HIS A 9 -22.64 -2.38 -3.54
CA HIS A 9 -23.09 -1.79 -2.29
C HIS A 9 -21.88 -1.63 -1.35
N ARG A 10 -21.44 -0.39 -1.15
CA ARG A 10 -20.36 -0.02 -0.21
C ARG A 10 -20.69 -0.56 1.19
N LYS A 11 -20.06 -1.67 1.60
CA LYS A 11 -20.09 -2.10 3.00
C LYS A 11 -19.17 -1.16 3.78
N ARG A 12 -19.80 -0.27 4.55
CA ARG A 12 -19.13 0.64 5.48
C ARG A 12 -18.31 -0.18 6.48
N THR A 13 -16.99 -0.19 6.31
CA THR A 13 -16.03 -0.55 7.35
C THR A 13 -15.16 0.69 7.56
N MET A 14 -14.98 1.07 8.82
CA MET A 14 -14.42 2.34 9.37
C MET A 14 -13.18 2.91 8.66
N THR A 15 -12.80 4.21 8.71
CA THR A 15 -13.41 5.53 8.99
C THR A 15 -12.36 6.53 8.49
N MET A 16 -12.40 6.89 7.22
CA MET A 16 -11.80 8.15 6.77
C MET A 16 -13.00 9.04 6.47
N ASP A 17 -13.07 10.21 7.11
CA ASP A 17 -14.16 11.16 6.88
C ASP A 17 -13.96 11.81 5.50
N TRP A 18 -14.38 11.08 4.47
CA TRP A 18 -14.34 11.54 3.08
C TRP A 18 -15.18 12.80 2.87
N ALA A 19 -16.11 13.13 3.79
CA ALA A 19 -16.96 14.32 3.67
C ALA A 19 -16.16 15.63 3.81
N GLY A 20 -14.99 15.59 4.45
CA GLY A 20 -14.10 16.76 4.61
C GLY A 20 -13.29 17.12 3.36
N LEU A 21 -13.29 16.28 2.31
CA LEU A 21 -12.50 16.46 1.09
C LEU A 21 -13.24 17.21 -0.03
N GLY A 22 -14.51 17.59 0.20
CA GLY A 22 -15.40 18.09 -0.85
C GLY A 22 -15.84 16.98 -1.80
N ASP A 23 -16.86 17.26 -2.60
CA ASP A 23 -17.31 16.35 -3.67
C ASP A 23 -16.22 16.32 -4.75
N PHE A 24 -15.26 15.40 -4.62
CA PHE A 24 -14.31 15.12 -5.68
C PHE A 24 -15.01 14.20 -6.68
N GLU A 25 -15.38 14.74 -7.84
CA GLU A 25 -15.95 13.95 -8.93
C GLU A 25 -14.92 12.91 -9.40
N ASP A 26 -15.25 11.65 -9.11
CA ASP A 26 -14.48 10.45 -9.43
C ASP A 26 -14.90 10.00 -10.84
N ASP A 27 -14.46 10.71 -11.88
CA ASP A 27 -14.83 10.38 -13.27
C ASP A 27 -14.24 9.03 -13.77
N ASP A 28 -13.43 8.37 -12.92
CA ASP A 28 -12.65 7.17 -13.24
C ASP A 28 -12.87 5.99 -12.27
N ASP A 29 -14.09 5.84 -11.73
CA ASP A 29 -14.53 4.60 -11.06
C ASP A 29 -14.50 3.36 -11.99
N ARG A 30 -14.26 3.57 -13.29
CA ARG A 30 -14.43 2.58 -14.36
C ARG A 30 -13.19 1.73 -14.64
N PHE A 31 -12.02 2.04 -14.07
CA PHE A 31 -10.76 1.35 -14.40
C PHE A 31 -10.88 -0.17 -14.22
N PHE A 32 -11.36 -0.64 -13.07
CA PHE A 32 -11.56 -2.06 -12.81
C PHE A 32 -12.96 -2.59 -13.20
N GLU A 33 -13.95 -1.70 -13.43
CA GLU A 33 -15.22 -2.13 -14.03
C GLU A 33 -15.03 -2.57 -15.50
N THR A 34 -14.14 -1.90 -16.23
CA THR A 34 -13.79 -2.25 -17.62
C THR A 34 -12.66 -3.28 -17.72
N HIS A 35 -11.86 -3.43 -16.66
CA HIS A 35 -10.75 -4.36 -16.57
C HIS A 35 -10.84 -5.17 -15.27
N ASP A 36 -11.83 -6.07 -15.17
CA ASP A 36 -11.98 -6.94 -14.00
C ASP A 36 -10.76 -7.86 -13.89
N PRO A 37 -9.86 -7.67 -12.89
CA PRO A 37 -8.66 -8.46 -12.78
C PRO A 37 -8.99 -9.92 -12.42
N LYS A 38 -10.16 -10.18 -11.81
CA LYS A 38 -10.65 -11.54 -11.58
C LYS A 38 -11.01 -12.23 -12.88
N ALA A 39 -11.61 -11.51 -13.83
CA ALA A 39 -11.90 -12.04 -15.16
C ALA A 39 -10.62 -12.38 -15.94
N ALA A 40 -9.52 -11.67 -15.66
CA ALA A 40 -8.18 -11.97 -16.19
C ALA A 40 -7.45 -13.13 -15.45
N GLY A 41 -8.05 -13.70 -14.40
CA GLY A 41 -7.45 -14.79 -13.62
C GLY A 41 -6.28 -14.38 -12.73
N ILE A 42 -6.17 -13.09 -12.38
CA ILE A 42 -5.11 -12.59 -11.51
C ILE A 42 -5.27 -13.19 -10.11
N LYS A 43 -4.20 -13.83 -9.63
CA LYS A 43 -4.17 -14.56 -8.35
C LYS A 43 -3.72 -13.71 -7.17
N GLN A 44 -2.97 -12.65 -7.43
CA GLN A 44 -2.47 -11.71 -6.42
C GLN A 44 -2.06 -10.39 -7.08
N ILE A 45 -2.24 -9.28 -6.36
CA ILE A 45 -1.74 -7.95 -6.75
C ILE A 45 -0.80 -7.44 -5.66
N VAL A 46 0.38 -6.96 -6.06
CA VAL A 46 1.29 -6.23 -5.16
C VAL A 46 1.26 -4.76 -5.57
N LEU A 47 0.95 -3.87 -4.62
CA LEU A 47 0.83 -2.44 -4.85
C LEU A 47 1.84 -1.69 -3.98
N VAL A 48 2.71 -0.90 -4.62
CA VAL A 48 3.65 -0.01 -3.92
C VAL A 48 2.99 1.36 -3.74
N GLY A 49 2.75 1.70 -2.48
CA GLY A 49 2.25 2.99 -2.02
C GLY A 49 3.35 3.83 -1.37
N SER A 50 2.93 4.72 -0.47
CA SER A 50 3.81 5.58 0.33
C SER A 50 3.27 5.65 1.75
N MET A 51 4.16 5.70 2.73
CA MET A 51 3.80 6.20 4.06
C MET A 51 3.31 7.66 3.98
N GLY A 52 2.57 8.07 5.00
CA GLY A 52 1.98 9.40 5.19
C GLY A 52 0.49 9.46 4.90
N GLY A 53 -0.11 8.36 4.44
CA GLY A 53 -1.51 8.29 4.03
C GLY A 53 -2.51 8.41 5.18
N THR A 54 -2.08 8.29 6.44
CA THR A 54 -2.96 8.50 7.61
C THR A 54 -3.20 9.99 7.91
N ASN A 55 -2.35 10.88 7.40
CA ASN A 55 -2.44 12.32 7.61
C ASN A 55 -2.84 13.04 6.31
N ILE A 56 -4.09 13.49 6.24
CA ILE A 56 -4.61 14.26 5.10
C ILE A 56 -3.85 15.57 4.87
N ASN A 57 -3.28 16.17 5.92
CA ASN A 57 -2.52 17.41 5.87
C ASN A 57 -1.01 17.17 5.62
N ASN A 58 -0.62 15.96 5.21
CA ASN A 58 0.76 15.65 4.89
C ASN A 58 1.28 16.62 3.78
N PRO A 59 2.49 17.20 3.93
CA PRO A 59 3.04 18.14 2.94
C PRO A 59 3.10 17.62 1.50
N LEU A 60 3.20 16.30 1.31
CA LEU A 60 3.18 15.69 -0.03
C LEU A 60 1.86 15.92 -0.78
N ASN A 61 0.74 16.10 -0.08
CA ASN A 61 -0.55 16.39 -0.70
C ASN A 61 -0.59 17.79 -1.33
N SER A 62 0.22 18.73 -0.84
CA SER A 62 0.30 20.10 -1.37
C SER A 62 1.13 20.21 -2.65
N ILE A 63 1.92 19.18 -3.00
CA ILE A 63 2.74 19.20 -4.22
C ILE A 63 1.80 19.22 -5.43
N GLY A 64 1.87 20.32 -6.20
CA GLY A 64 0.99 20.53 -7.35
C GLY A 64 -0.50 20.59 -7.00
N ASN A 65 -0.86 20.79 -5.72
CA ASN A 65 -2.24 20.74 -5.21
C ASN A 65 -3.00 19.46 -5.60
N ALA A 66 -2.29 18.32 -5.59
CA ALA A 66 -2.77 17.08 -6.21
C ALA A 66 -3.33 16.03 -5.21
N ASN A 67 -3.16 16.21 -3.90
CA ASN A 67 -3.63 15.25 -2.88
C ASN A 67 -3.13 13.81 -3.12
N ILE A 68 -1.88 13.64 -3.56
CA ILE A 68 -1.36 12.36 -4.05
C ILE A 68 -1.48 11.20 -3.05
N LEU A 69 -1.29 11.43 -1.75
CA LEU A 69 -1.39 10.37 -0.74
C LEU A 69 -2.84 9.97 -0.49
N VAL A 70 -3.78 10.91 -0.62
CA VAL A 70 -5.22 10.63 -0.55
C VAL A 70 -5.62 9.71 -1.71
N TRP A 71 -5.20 10.01 -2.93
CA TRP A 71 -5.48 9.17 -4.10
C TRP A 71 -4.85 7.79 -4.02
N LYS A 72 -3.60 7.71 -3.54
CA LYS A 72 -2.95 6.41 -3.29
C LYS A 72 -3.73 5.58 -2.28
N ARG A 73 -4.13 6.17 -1.14
CA ARG A 73 -4.89 5.46 -0.11
C ARG A 73 -6.29 5.05 -0.58
N LYS A 74 -6.92 5.83 -1.46
CA LYS A 74 -8.16 5.46 -2.12
C LYS A 74 -8.00 4.24 -3.04
N ALA A 75 -6.92 4.21 -3.84
CA ALA A 75 -6.60 3.04 -4.67
C ALA A 75 -6.29 1.79 -3.83
N GLU A 76 -5.62 1.96 -2.70
CA GLU A 76 -5.38 0.89 -1.73
C GLU A 76 -6.69 0.32 -1.15
N GLN A 77 -7.63 1.19 -0.73
CA GLN A 77 -8.96 0.77 -0.27
C GLN A 77 -9.71 0.02 -1.37
N TYR A 78 -9.70 0.55 -2.59
CA TYR A 78 -10.36 -0.09 -3.73
C TYR A 78 -9.80 -1.50 -3.98
N LEU A 79 -8.47 -1.65 -3.96
CA LEU A 79 -7.82 -2.95 -4.10
C LEU A 79 -8.22 -3.91 -2.98
N ALA A 80 -8.29 -3.43 -1.74
CA ALA A 80 -8.69 -4.24 -0.60
C ALA A 80 -10.15 -4.71 -0.70
N ASP A 81 -11.04 -3.82 -1.12
CA ASP A 81 -12.47 -4.09 -1.32
C ASP A 81 -12.73 -5.01 -2.52
N SER A 82 -11.80 -5.09 -3.48
CA SER A 82 -11.91 -5.98 -4.64
C SER A 82 -12.02 -7.45 -4.26
N GLY A 83 -11.50 -7.85 -3.08
CA GLY A 83 -11.43 -9.25 -2.63
C GLY A 83 -10.35 -10.10 -3.32
N ILE A 84 -9.59 -9.53 -4.25
CA ILE A 84 -8.40 -10.16 -4.84
C ILE A 84 -7.31 -10.23 -3.77
N PRO A 85 -6.56 -11.34 -3.61
CA PRO A 85 -5.40 -11.37 -2.73
C PRO A 85 -4.44 -10.21 -3.05
N TYR A 86 -4.08 -9.44 -2.04
CA TYR A 86 -3.23 -8.26 -2.22
C TYR A 86 -2.08 -8.18 -1.23
N THR A 87 -1.04 -7.44 -1.60
CA THR A 87 -0.02 -6.95 -0.68
C THR A 87 0.19 -5.46 -0.96
N ILE A 88 -0.15 -4.60 0.00
CA ILE A 88 0.07 -3.15 -0.08
C ILE A 88 1.34 -2.81 0.70
N ILE A 89 2.34 -2.25 0.01
CA ILE A 89 3.64 -1.88 0.58
C ILE A 89 3.75 -0.36 0.55
N ARG A 90 3.57 0.29 1.69
CA ARG A 90 3.72 1.74 1.86
C ARG A 90 5.18 2.05 2.19
N ALA A 91 5.96 2.34 1.16
CA ALA A 91 7.38 2.61 1.34
C ALA A 91 7.62 3.96 2.04
N GLY A 92 8.72 4.04 2.79
CA GLY A 92 9.28 5.31 3.24
C GLY A 92 9.99 6.08 2.14
N GLY A 93 10.76 7.10 2.52
CA GLY A 93 11.55 7.90 1.58
C GLY A 93 12.51 7.03 0.78
N LEU A 94 12.31 6.99 -0.54
CA LEU A 94 13.07 6.14 -1.45
C LEU A 94 14.50 6.66 -1.64
N GLN A 95 15.48 5.75 -1.64
CA GLN A 95 16.89 6.03 -1.85
C GLN A 95 17.45 5.20 -3.02
N ASP A 96 18.35 5.81 -3.79
CA ASP A 96 19.17 5.14 -4.81
C ASP A 96 20.44 4.57 -4.18
N LYS A 97 20.27 3.48 -3.43
CA LYS A 97 21.35 2.75 -2.75
C LYS A 97 21.25 1.26 -3.05
N GLU A 98 22.34 0.55 -2.80
CA GLU A 98 22.39 -0.91 -2.89
C GLU A 98 21.38 -1.55 -1.91
N GLY A 99 20.63 -2.55 -2.39
CA GLY A 99 19.68 -3.32 -1.58
C GLY A 99 20.27 -4.63 -1.06
N GLY A 100 19.52 -5.33 -0.21
CA GLY A 100 19.90 -6.64 0.34
C GLY A 100 20.96 -6.60 1.44
N ILE A 101 21.36 -5.41 1.87
CA ILE A 101 22.41 -5.14 2.87
C ILE A 101 21.89 -4.44 4.14
N ARG A 102 20.58 -4.22 4.25
CA ARG A 102 19.95 -3.57 5.41
C ARG A 102 18.92 -4.48 6.07
N GLU A 103 18.75 -4.26 7.36
CA GLU A 103 17.61 -4.82 8.10
C GLU A 103 16.37 -4.02 7.71
N LEU A 104 15.38 -4.71 7.15
CA LEU A 104 14.08 -4.14 6.80
C LEU A 104 13.21 -4.07 8.04
N ILE A 105 12.51 -2.96 8.19
CA ILE A 105 11.53 -2.74 9.25
C ILE A 105 10.15 -2.61 8.63
N VAL A 106 9.17 -3.23 9.26
CA VAL A 106 7.75 -3.10 8.89
C VAL A 106 7.00 -2.43 10.01
N GLY A 107 5.99 -1.66 9.64
CA GLY A 107 5.16 -0.91 10.58
C GLY A 107 3.71 -0.87 10.12
N LYS A 108 2.91 -0.14 10.90
CA LYS A 108 1.49 0.07 10.65
C LYS A 108 1.17 1.54 10.84
N ASP A 109 0.22 2.05 10.07
CA ASP A 109 -0.42 3.36 10.25
C ASP A 109 0.57 4.51 10.49
N ASP A 110 1.64 4.55 9.70
CA ASP A 110 2.68 5.59 9.69
C ASP A 110 3.52 5.69 10.98
N GLU A 111 3.47 4.70 11.87
CA GLU A 111 4.28 4.66 13.11
C GLU A 111 5.79 4.84 12.85
N ILE A 112 6.30 4.36 11.71
CA ILE A 112 7.71 4.51 11.33
C ILE A 112 8.07 5.98 11.07
N LEU A 113 7.14 6.83 10.64
CA LEU A 113 7.41 8.25 10.36
C LEU A 113 7.75 9.05 11.63
N GLU A 114 7.40 8.54 12.81
CA GLU A 114 7.77 9.09 14.11
C GLU A 114 9.22 8.74 14.51
N THR A 115 9.89 7.91 13.72
CA THR A 115 11.28 7.46 13.94
C THR A 115 12.25 8.10 12.96
N GLU A 116 13.55 7.94 13.21
CA GLU A 116 14.59 8.35 12.25
C GLU A 116 14.78 7.35 11.08
N MET A 117 14.17 6.17 11.16
CA MET A 117 14.35 5.07 10.18
C MET A 117 13.29 5.10 9.08
N ARG A 118 12.99 6.28 8.55
CA ARG A 118 11.87 6.54 7.62
C ARG A 118 12.19 6.39 6.13
N THR A 119 13.29 5.71 5.79
CA THR A 119 13.77 5.59 4.40
C THR A 119 14.14 4.17 4.01
N ILE A 120 14.12 3.87 2.71
CA ILE A 120 14.43 2.56 2.16
C ILE A 120 15.06 2.66 0.77
N ALA A 121 15.94 1.72 0.43
CA ALA A 121 16.49 1.61 -0.92
C ALA A 121 15.42 1.10 -1.90
N ARG A 122 15.39 1.64 -3.11
CA ARG A 122 14.46 1.16 -4.17
C ARG A 122 14.62 -0.33 -4.45
N ALA A 123 15.85 -0.84 -4.40
CA ALA A 123 16.15 -2.25 -4.57
C ALA A 123 15.52 -3.13 -3.48
N ASP A 124 15.48 -2.67 -2.22
CA ASP A 124 14.84 -3.40 -1.13
C ASP A 124 13.31 -3.44 -1.29
N VAL A 125 12.69 -2.35 -1.75
CA VAL A 125 11.26 -2.33 -2.08
C VAL A 125 10.95 -3.34 -3.20
N ALA A 126 11.79 -3.38 -4.23
CA ALA A 126 11.63 -4.33 -5.33
C ALA A 126 11.75 -5.79 -4.86
N GLU A 127 12.73 -6.08 -3.99
CA GLU A 127 12.89 -7.41 -3.40
C GLU A 127 11.65 -7.82 -2.59
N VAL A 128 11.13 -6.93 -1.72
CA VAL A 128 9.91 -7.22 -0.95
C VAL A 128 8.71 -7.49 -1.88
N CYS A 129 8.60 -6.79 -3.01
CA CYS A 129 7.55 -7.06 -3.99
C CYS A 129 7.67 -8.47 -4.59
N VAL A 130 8.88 -8.88 -4.96
CA VAL A 130 9.16 -10.22 -5.51
C VAL A 130 8.87 -11.30 -4.48
N GLN A 131 9.27 -11.09 -3.23
CA GLN A 131 9.05 -12.03 -2.13
C GLN A 131 7.55 -12.13 -1.77
N ALA A 132 6.81 -11.03 -1.83
CA ALA A 132 5.36 -11.04 -1.58
C ALA A 132 4.59 -11.94 -2.54
N LEU A 133 5.04 -12.06 -3.80
CA LEU A 133 4.42 -12.94 -4.80
C LEU A 133 4.65 -14.43 -4.52
N GLN A 134 5.64 -14.78 -3.69
CA GLN A 134 6.05 -16.16 -3.43
C GLN A 134 5.52 -16.70 -2.10
N LEU A 135 5.05 -15.83 -1.20
CA LEU A 135 4.71 -16.17 0.17
C LEU A 135 3.23 -15.95 0.45
N GLU A 136 2.54 -17.00 0.91
CA GLU A 136 1.13 -16.93 1.30
C GLU A 136 0.92 -15.96 2.47
N GLU A 137 1.92 -15.83 3.35
CA GLU A 137 1.94 -14.92 4.49
C GLU A 137 1.87 -13.45 4.09
N ALA A 138 2.18 -13.12 2.83
CA ALA A 138 2.09 -11.76 2.30
C ALA A 138 0.69 -11.40 1.77
N LYS A 139 -0.22 -12.37 1.61
CA LYS A 139 -1.56 -12.13 1.07
C LYS A 139 -2.48 -11.46 2.08
N TYR A 140 -3.28 -10.53 1.58
CA TYR A 140 -4.19 -9.68 2.33
C TYR A 140 -3.47 -8.91 3.45
N LYS A 141 -2.32 -8.33 3.11
CA LYS A 141 -1.50 -7.53 4.04
C LYS A 141 -1.34 -6.11 3.54
N ALA A 142 -1.38 -5.17 4.47
CA ALA A 142 -0.95 -3.80 4.25
C ALA A 142 0.13 -3.47 5.30
N LEU A 143 1.28 -2.99 4.85
CA LEU A 143 2.41 -2.69 5.71
C LEU A 143 3.10 -1.39 5.30
N ASP A 144 3.61 -0.68 6.29
CA ASP A 144 4.62 0.34 6.08
C ASP A 144 5.98 -0.33 6.02
N LEU A 145 6.87 0.17 5.16
CA LEU A 145 8.16 -0.46 4.91
C LEU A 145 9.28 0.57 4.90
N ALA A 146 10.28 0.35 5.75
CA ALA A 146 11.52 1.11 5.75
C ALA A 146 12.72 0.22 6.08
N SER A 147 13.89 0.81 6.32
CA SER A 147 15.10 0.07 6.69
C SER A 147 15.91 0.78 7.76
N LYS A 148 16.61 0.01 8.58
CA LYS A 148 17.66 0.54 9.44
C LYS A 148 18.83 1.04 8.58
N PRO A 149 19.66 1.97 9.08
CA PRO A 149 20.90 2.32 8.40
C PRO A 149 21.78 1.09 8.16
N GLU A 150 22.51 1.11 7.06
CA GLU A 150 23.47 0.07 6.74
C GLU A 150 24.48 -0.16 7.87
N GLY A 151 24.81 -1.41 8.15
CA GLY A 151 25.74 -1.79 9.22
C GLY A 151 25.19 -1.71 10.66
N THR A 152 23.96 -1.23 10.86
CA THR A 152 23.34 -1.14 12.20
C THR A 152 22.44 -2.32 12.57
N GLY A 153 22.11 -3.17 11.60
CA GLY A 153 21.21 -4.31 11.77
C GLY A 153 21.65 -5.50 10.91
N THR A 154 20.93 -6.62 11.03
CA THR A 154 21.22 -7.81 10.21
C THR A 154 20.43 -7.73 8.91
N PRO A 155 21.06 -7.86 7.72
CA PRO A 155 20.35 -7.84 6.46
C PRO A 155 19.19 -8.85 6.44
N THR A 156 17.99 -8.40 6.09
CA THR A 156 16.82 -9.29 6.08
C THR A 156 16.96 -10.34 4.99
N LYS A 157 16.85 -11.61 5.38
CA LYS A 157 16.85 -12.78 4.47
C LYS A 157 15.61 -13.67 4.67
N ASP A 158 15.04 -13.66 5.87
CA ASP A 158 13.81 -14.41 6.17
C ASP A 158 12.57 -13.53 5.93
N PHE A 159 12.13 -13.48 4.68
CA PHE A 159 10.93 -12.73 4.29
C PHE A 159 9.64 -13.38 4.78
N LYS A 160 9.65 -14.69 5.02
CA LYS A 160 8.50 -15.38 5.62
C LYS A 160 8.26 -14.86 7.04
N ALA A 161 9.31 -14.76 7.85
CA ALA A 161 9.22 -14.14 9.17
C ALA A 161 8.79 -12.67 9.07
N LEU A 162 9.37 -11.91 8.12
CA LEU A 162 9.02 -10.50 7.88
C LEU A 162 7.53 -10.28 7.59
N PHE A 163 6.89 -11.15 6.79
CA PHE A 163 5.45 -11.04 6.49
C PHE A 163 4.58 -11.64 7.59
N THR A 164 5.05 -12.65 8.32
CA THR A 164 4.29 -13.29 9.41
C THR A 164 3.98 -12.30 10.54
N GLN A 165 4.91 -11.40 10.87
CA GLN A 165 4.69 -10.36 11.89
C GLN A 165 3.66 -9.30 11.48
N VAL A 166 3.38 -9.14 10.18
CA VAL A 166 2.36 -8.20 9.69
C VAL A 166 0.99 -8.86 9.88
N THR A 167 0.15 -8.31 10.76
CA THR A 167 -1.23 -8.79 10.95
C THR A 167 -2.27 -7.86 10.33
N ALA A 168 -1.85 -6.64 9.99
CA ALA A 168 -2.72 -5.61 9.44
C ALA A 168 -3.22 -5.97 8.03
N ARG A 169 -4.52 -5.74 7.83
CA ARG A 169 -5.16 -5.60 6.52
C ARG A 169 -5.42 -4.12 6.28
N PHE A 170 -5.75 -3.75 5.05
CA PHE A 170 -6.33 -2.44 4.80
C PHE A 170 -7.71 -2.34 5.44
#